data_AF-D4XNM9-F1
#
_entry.id   AF-D4XNM9-F1
#
_cell.length_a   1.000
_cell.length_b   1.000
_cell.length_c   1.000
_cell.angle_alpha   90.00
_cell.angle_beta   90.00
_cell.angle_gamma   90.00
#
_symmetry.space_group_name_H-M   'P 1'
#
loop_
_entity.id
_entity.type
_entity.pdbx_description
1 polymer ?
#
loop_
_entity_poly.entity_id
_entity_poly.type
_entity_poly.pdbx_seq_one_letter_code
_entity_poly.pdbx_strand_id
1 'polypeptide(L)'
;MTVNPIKIKKPLYIPYAGNALLELPLLNKGSAFTEDERERFNLHGLIPNNIENIEEQTQRSYQQYLSFGSDLNKHIYLRNIQDTNETLFYN
;
A
#
# COMPACT_ATOMS: atom_id res chain seq x y z
N MET A 1 14.18 -13.37 34.90
CA MET A 1 14.12 -13.15 33.43
C MET A 1 12.65 -12.97 33.07
N THR A 2 12.17 -11.74 32.91
CA THR A 2 10.77 -11.47 32.55
C THR A 2 10.63 -11.46 31.04
N VAL A 3 10.02 -12.51 30.49
CA VAL A 3 9.60 -12.56 29.09
C VAL A 3 8.50 -11.51 28.88
N ASN A 4 8.80 -10.49 28.08
CA ASN A 4 7.82 -9.49 27.67
C ASN A 4 6.86 -10.16 26.68
N PRO A 5 5.55 -10.28 26.97
CA PRO A 5 4.63 -10.91 26.04
C PRO A 5 4.55 -10.08 24.77
N ILE A 6 4.84 -10.70 23.64
CA ILE A 6 4.66 -10.12 22.30
C ILE A 6 3.21 -9.61 22.24
N LYS A 7 3.02 -8.29 22.17
CA LYS A 7 1.70 -7.68 21.98
C LYS A 7 1.15 -8.15 20.64
N ILE A 8 0.32 -9.18 20.65
CA ILE A 8 -0.44 -9.61 19.47
C ILE A 8 -1.39 -8.47 19.13
N LYS A 9 -1.05 -7.67 18.11
CA LYS A 9 -1.94 -6.65 17.57
C LYS A 9 -3.12 -7.37 16.92
N LYS A 10 -4.28 -7.32 17.58
CA LYS A 10 -5.54 -7.77 16.97
C LYS A 10 -5.86 -6.84 15.79
N PRO A 11 -6.24 -7.37 14.62
CA PRO A 11 -6.66 -6.55 13.50
C PRO A 11 -7.94 -5.76 13.85
N LEU A 12 -8.05 -4.55 13.33
CA LEU A 12 -9.27 -3.75 13.44
C LEU A 12 -10.26 -4.18 12.36
N TYR A 13 -11.54 -4.28 12.74
CA TYR A 13 -12.60 -4.47 11.77
C TYR A 13 -12.84 -3.18 10.98
N ILE A 14 -13.04 -3.31 9.67
CA ILE A 14 -13.44 -2.22 8.78
C ILE A 14 -14.58 -2.70 7.88
N PRO A 15 -15.57 -1.84 7.55
CA PRO A 15 -16.69 -2.21 6.67
C PRO A 15 -16.40 -1.96 5.18
N TYR A 16 -15.13 -1.80 4.78
CA TYR A 16 -14.75 -1.45 3.40
C TYR A 16 -14.14 -2.66 2.66
N ALA A 17 -14.49 -2.81 1.38
CA ALA A 17 -14.00 -3.85 0.49
C ALA A 17 -14.09 -3.37 -0.97
N GLY A 18 -13.44 -4.07 -1.91
CA GLY A 18 -13.46 -3.74 -3.33
C GLY A 18 -12.92 -2.34 -3.61
N ASN A 19 -13.50 -1.65 -4.58
CA ASN A 19 -13.10 -0.28 -4.95
C ASN A 19 -13.17 0.70 -3.78
N ALA A 20 -14.15 0.58 -2.89
CA ALA A 20 -14.27 1.48 -1.74
C ALA A 20 -13.08 1.35 -0.77
N LEU A 21 -12.43 0.18 -0.69
CA LEU A 21 -11.20 0.03 0.07
C LEU A 21 -10.00 0.67 -0.65
N LEU A 22 -9.93 0.52 -1.98
CA LEU A 22 -8.84 1.04 -2.81
C LEU A 22 -8.85 2.58 -2.91
N GLU A 23 -10.01 3.21 -2.75
CA GLU A 23 -10.17 4.66 -2.73
C GLU A 23 -9.76 5.31 -1.39
N LEU A 24 -9.42 4.52 -0.37
CA LEU A 24 -9.03 5.01 0.96
C LEU A 24 -7.49 4.91 1.12
N PRO A 25 -6.73 6.02 1.00
CA PRO A 25 -5.26 5.96 0.93
C PRO A 25 -4.58 5.39 2.18
N LEU A 26 -5.22 5.53 3.35
CA LEU A 26 -4.75 4.95 4.60
C LEU A 26 -4.91 3.43 4.68
N LEU A 27 -5.79 2.84 3.87
CA LEU A 27 -6.09 1.40 3.88
C LEU A 27 -5.59 0.68 2.63
N ASN A 28 -5.46 1.39 1.52
CA ASN A 28 -5.00 0.83 0.26
C ASN A 28 -3.51 0.48 0.32
N LYS A 29 -3.20 -0.80 0.10
CA LYS A 29 -1.83 -1.33 0.02
C LYS A 29 -1.36 -1.56 -1.41
N GLY A 30 -2.20 -1.30 -2.42
CA GLY A 30 -1.94 -1.64 -3.81
C GLY A 30 -1.61 -3.13 -3.98
N SER A 31 -0.51 -3.44 -4.65
CA SER A 31 -0.02 -4.82 -4.83
C SER A 31 0.39 -5.52 -3.54
N ALA A 32 0.58 -4.80 -2.43
CA ALA A 32 0.98 -5.38 -1.14
C ALA A 32 -0.16 -6.00 -0.33
N PHE A 33 -1.40 -6.02 -0.85
CA PHE A 33 -2.42 -6.91 -0.33
C PHE A 33 -2.00 -8.37 -0.55
N THR A 34 -1.95 -9.15 0.53
CA THR A 34 -1.69 -10.60 0.46
C THR A 34 -2.84 -11.33 -0.22
N GLU A 35 -2.64 -12.58 -0.63
CA GLU A 35 -3.70 -13.38 -1.24
C GLU A 35 -4.95 -13.50 -0.32
N ASP A 36 -4.75 -13.79 0.96
CA ASP A 36 -5.83 -13.84 1.95
C ASP A 36 -6.57 -12.50 2.10
N GLU A 37 -5.85 -11.38 2.00
CA GLU A 37 -6.47 -10.04 2.03
C GLU A 37 -7.27 -9.77 0.76
N ARG A 38 -6.75 -10.18 -0.41
CA ARG A 38 -7.44 -10.03 -1.69
C ARG A 38 -8.74 -10.81 -1.74
N GLU A 39 -8.77 -12.02 -1.20
CA GLU A 39 -9.99 -12.81 -1.07
C GLU A 39 -10.97 -12.14 -0.10
N ARG A 40 -10.51 -11.82 1.12
CA ARG A 40 -11.37 -11.25 2.17
C ARG A 40 -11.95 -9.88 1.83
N PHE A 41 -11.23 -9.08 1.04
CA PHE A 41 -11.66 -7.74 0.62
C PHE A 41 -12.19 -7.69 -0.81
N ASN A 42 -12.42 -8.83 -1.49
CA ASN A 42 -12.94 -8.88 -2.87
C ASN A 42 -12.12 -8.06 -3.88
N LEU A 43 -10.80 -8.23 -3.88
CA LEU A 43 -9.86 -7.47 -4.71
C LEU A 43 -9.40 -8.20 -5.98
N HIS A 44 -9.76 -9.48 -6.15
CA HIS A 44 -9.40 -10.22 -7.36
C HIS A 44 -9.94 -9.53 -8.61
N GLY A 45 -9.05 -9.27 -9.58
CA GLY A 45 -9.37 -8.54 -10.81
C GLY A 45 -9.37 -7.02 -10.69
N LEU A 46 -9.28 -6.45 -9.49
CA LEU A 46 -9.20 -5.00 -9.27
C LEU A 46 -7.77 -4.47 -9.16
N ILE A 47 -6.81 -5.33 -8.80
CA ILE A 47 -5.39 -5.00 -8.67
C ILE A 47 -4.52 -5.99 -9.47
N PRO A 48 -3.28 -5.61 -9.84
CA PRO A 48 -2.35 -6.52 -10.52
C PRO A 48 -2.13 -7.82 -9.76
N ASN A 49 -1.94 -8.93 -10.48
CA ASN A 49 -1.74 -10.25 -9.86
C ASN A 49 -0.44 -10.34 -9.03
N ASN A 50 0.58 -9.56 -9.38
CA ASN A 50 1.83 -9.56 -8.62
C ASN A 50 1.60 -9.06 -7.20
N ILE A 51 2.12 -9.79 -6.22
CA ILE A 51 2.16 -9.38 -4.82
C ILE A 51 3.56 -8.82 -4.56
N GLU A 52 3.63 -7.60 -4.04
CA GLU A 52 4.89 -6.94 -3.67
C GLU A 52 4.92 -6.74 -2.16
N ASN A 53 6.09 -6.79 -1.54
CA ASN A 53 6.28 -6.23 -0.19
C ASN A 53 6.46 -4.70 -0.25
N ILE A 54 6.45 -4.05 0.92
CA ILE A 54 6.54 -2.58 0.98
C ILE A 54 7.89 -2.09 0.47
N GLU A 55 8.97 -2.84 0.70
CA GLU A 55 10.32 -2.50 0.24
C GLU A 55 10.43 -2.55 -1.29
N GLU A 56 9.82 -3.54 -1.93
CA GLU A 56 9.74 -3.67 -3.39
C GLU A 56 8.93 -2.52 -4.00
N GLN A 57 7.78 -2.18 -3.40
CA GLN A 57 6.98 -1.03 -3.82
C GLN A 57 7.76 0.29 -3.69
N THR A 58 8.46 0.48 -2.57
CA THR A 58 9.30 1.66 -2.32
C THR A 58 10.42 1.75 -3.34
N GLN A 59 11.16 0.66 -3.58
CA GLN A 59 12.23 0.63 -4.56
C GLN A 59 11.72 0.94 -5.97
N ARG A 60 10.65 0.28 -6.42
CA ARG A 60 10.04 0.53 -7.74
C ARG A 60 9.57 1.98 -7.86
N SER A 61 8.94 2.50 -6.82
CA SER A 61 8.44 3.88 -6.80
C SER A 61 9.57 4.89 -6.85
N TYR A 62 10.67 4.63 -6.16
CA TYR A 62 11.86 5.48 -6.18
C TYR A 62 12.56 5.48 -7.54
N GLN A 63 12.67 4.32 -8.21
CA GLN A 63 13.19 4.27 -9.58
C GLN A 63 12.33 5.09 -10.55
N GLN A 64 11.00 5.00 -10.44
CA GLN A 64 10.08 5.81 -11.24
C GLN A 64 10.26 7.31 -10.94
N TYR A 65 10.39 7.69 -9.66
CA TYR A 65 10.67 9.07 -9.24
C TYR A 65 11.96 9.62 -9.88
N LEU A 66 13.05 8.83 -9.87
CA LEU A 66 14.33 9.23 -10.46
C LEU A 66 14.29 9.37 -12.00
N SER A 67 13.35 8.70 -12.66
CA SER A 67 13.19 8.80 -14.12
C SER A 67 12.61 10.14 -14.60
N PHE A 68 11.99 10.93 -13.71
CA PHE A 68 11.41 12.21 -14.09
C PHE A 68 12.46 13.32 -14.20
N GLY A 69 12.48 13.99 -15.36
CA GLY A 69 13.42 15.08 -15.64
C GLY A 69 13.07 16.45 -15.02
N SER A 70 11.85 16.64 -14.51
CA SER A 70 11.42 17.91 -13.90
C SER A 70 10.91 17.72 -12.47
N ASP A 71 11.15 18.71 -11.62
CA ASP A 71 10.71 18.69 -10.24
C ASP A 71 9.18 18.75 -10.11
N LEU A 72 8.50 19.38 -11.08
CA LEU A 72 7.05 19.36 -11.15
C LEU A 72 6.51 17.93 -11.36
N ASN A 73 7.11 17.15 -12.27
CA ASN A 73 6.68 15.78 -12.53
C ASN A 73 6.95 14.87 -11.33
N LYS A 74 8.10 15.07 -10.66
CA LYS A 74 8.42 14.42 -9.38
C LYS A 74 7.37 14.73 -8.32
N HIS A 75 6.98 16.00 -8.17
CA HIS A 75 5.96 16.42 -7.23
C HIS A 75 4.60 15.79 -7.53
N ILE A 76 4.15 15.83 -8.78
CA ILE A 76 2.89 15.20 -9.22
C ILE A 76 2.89 13.70 -8.91
N TYR A 77 4.00 13.02 -9.19
CA TYR A 77 4.14 11.59 -8.93
C TYR A 77 4.06 11.28 -7.43
N LEU A 78 4.84 11.98 -6.60
CA LEU A 78 4.81 11.79 -5.15
C LEU A 78 3.43 12.12 -4.56
N ARG A 79 2.76 13.16 -5.08
CA ARG A 79 1.40 13.51 -4.66
C ARG A 79 0.40 12.40 -5.01
N ASN A 80 0.53 11.78 -6.18
CA ASN A 80 -0.30 10.64 -6.56
C ASN A 80 -0.10 9.42 -5.64
N ILE A 81 1.14 9.13 -5.21
CA ILE A 81 1.39 8.07 -4.22
C ILE A 81 0.68 8.42 -2.91
N GLN A 82 0.83 9.65 -2.42
CA GLN A 82 0.16 10.09 -1.19
C GLN A 82 -1.37 9.97 -1.27
N ASP A 83 -1.97 10.35 -2.40
CA ASP A 83 -3.41 10.30 -2.63
C ASP A 83 -3.96 8.89 -2.86
N THR A 84 -3.10 7.86 -2.96
CA THR A 84 -3.53 6.48 -3.24
C THR A 84 -3.04 5.46 -2.21
N ASN A 85 -1.89 5.68 -1.59
CA ASN A 85 -1.29 4.80 -0.57
C ASN A 85 -0.38 5.63 0.35
N GLU A 86 -0.95 6.14 1.44
CA GLU A 86 -0.21 6.97 2.40
C GLU A 86 0.90 6.20 3.11
N THR A 87 0.72 4.89 3.33
CA THR A 87 1.74 4.06 3.98
C THR A 87 3.00 3.98 3.12
N LEU A 88 2.85 3.77 1.80
CA LEU A 88 3.97 3.76 0.87
C LEU A 88 4.64 5.14 0.75
N PHE A 89 3.87 6.22 0.81
CA PHE A 89 4.42 7.56 0.75
C PHE A 89 5.35 7.90 1.93
N TYR A 90 5.03 7.41 3.13
CA TYR A 90 5.79 7.70 4.36
C TYR A 90 6.77 6.60 4.78
N ASN A 91 6.85 5.48 4.04
CA ASN A 91 7.77 4.38 4.32
C ASN A 91 9.24 4.80 4.08
#